data_AF-A0A8T5BW16-F1
#
_entry.id   AF-A0A8T5BW16-F1
#
_cell.length_a   1.000
_cell.length_b   1.000
_cell.length_c   1.000
_cell.angle_alpha   90.00
_cell.angle_beta   90.00
_cell.angle_gamma   90.00
#
_symmetry.space_group_name_H-M   'P 1'
#
loop_
_entity.id
_entity.type
_entity.pdbx_description
1 polymer ?
#
loop_
_entity_poly.entity_id
_entity_poly.type
_entity_poly.pdbx_seq_one_letter_code
_entity_poly.pdbx_strand_id
1 'polypeptide(L)' 'MSRSPLPYSKKILELFKNPKNLGRMEDATISAVAGNP' A
#
# COMPACT_ATOMS: atom_id res chain seq x y z
N MET A 1 -4.93 -24.74 -8.07
CA MET A 1 -4.70 -23.30 -7.92
C MET A 1 -3.62 -22.87 -8.91
N SER A 2 -3.99 -22.08 -9.91
CA SER A 2 -3.05 -21.54 -10.90
C SER A 2 -2.08 -20.60 -10.18
N ARG A 3 -0.78 -20.95 -10.10
CA ARG A 3 0.29 -20.07 -9.61
C ARG A 3 0.69 -19.06 -10.68
N SER A 4 -0.29 -18.47 -11.37
CA SER A 4 -0.01 -17.40 -12.32
C SER A 4 0.62 -16.24 -11.54
N PRO A 5 1.81 -15.77 -11.94
CA PRO A 5 2.40 -14.60 -11.28
C PRO A 5 1.44 -13.43 -11.44
N LEU A 6 1.15 -12.75 -10.32
CA LEU A 6 0.31 -11.56 -10.34
C LEU A 6 0.86 -10.57 -11.38
N PRO A 7 0.00 -9.84 -12.13
CA PRO A 7 0.40 -8.91 -13.18
C PRO A 7 0.98 -7.60 -12.59
N TYR A 8 1.78 -7.70 -11.53
CA TYR A 8 2.37 -6.59 -10.82
C TYR A 8 3.90 -6.72 -10.83
N SER A 9 4.57 -5.58 -10.92
CA SER A 9 6.02 -5.55 -10.82
C SER A 9 6.48 -5.97 -9.41
N LYS A 10 7.71 -6.48 -9.30
CA LYS A 10 8.31 -6.86 -8.01
C LYS A 10 8.25 -5.73 -6.98
N LYS A 11 8.45 -4.48 -7.43
CA LYS A 11 8.37 -3.28 -6.59
C LYS A 11 6.98 -3.09 -5.98
N ILE A 12 5.92 -3.30 -6.75
CA ILE A 12 4.54 -3.19 -6.25
C ILE A 12 4.26 -4.30 -5.21
N LEU A 13 4.68 -5.53 -5.49
CA LEU A 13 4.52 -6.65 -4.56
C LEU A 13 5.30 -6.45 -3.26
N GLU A 14 6.48 -5.84 -3.33
CA GLU A 14 7.29 -5.50 -2.16
C GLU A 14 6.62 -4.45 -1.29
N LEU A 15 6.11 -3.36 -1.89
CA LEU A 15 5.39 -2.31 -1.16
C LEU A 15 4.10 -2.83 -0.53
N PHE A 16 3.41 -3.76 -1.17
CA PHE A 16 2.22 -4.39 -0.62
C PHE A 16 2.53 -5.27 0.60
N LYS A 17 3.65 -6.01 0.57
CA LYS A 17 4.10 -6.83 1.70
C LYS A 17 4.70 -6.01 2.84
N ASN A 18 5.47 -4.97 2.49
CA ASN A 18 6.24 -4.14 3.42
C ASN A 18 5.91 -2.65 3.17
N PRO A 19 4.75 -2.16 3.61
CA PRO A 19 4.37 -0.76 3.44
C PRO A 19 5.30 0.14 4.26
N LYS A 20 5.88 1.16 3.62
CA LYS A 20 6.92 2.00 4.24
C LYS A 20 6.40 3.03 5.25
N ASN A 21 5.17 3.50 5.07
CA ASN A 21 4.59 4.60 5.83
C ASN A 21 3.21 4.22 6.40
N LEU A 22 3.06 2.98 6.88
CA LEU A 22 1.81 2.53 7.48
C LEU A 22 1.67 3.10 8.89
N GLY A 23 0.58 3.82 9.15
CA GLY A 23 0.25 4.33 10.48
C GLY A 23 -0.14 5.80 10.47
N ARG A 24 -0.47 6.32 11.65
CA ARG A 24 -0.71 7.75 11.83
C ARG A 24 0.63 8.47 11.96
N MET A 25 0.75 9.62 11.32
CA MET A 25 1.85 10.55 11.53
C MET A 25 1.50 11.48 12.68
N GLU A 26 2.42 11.66 13.64
CA GLU A 26 2.17 12.44 14.87
C GLU A 26 1.98 13.93 14.57
N ASP A 27 2.84 14.53 13.75
CA ASP A 27 2.83 15.97 13.43
C ASP A 27 2.34 16.27 12.01
N ALA A 28 1.27 15.62 11.57
CA ALA A 28 0.71 15.86 10.23
C ALA A 28 0.08 17.26 10.14
N THR A 29 0.55 18.10 9.22
CA THR A 29 -0.04 19.42 8.95
C THR A 29 -1.46 19.31 8.39
N ILE A 30 -1.74 18.24 7.62
CA ILE A 30 -3.01 17.99 6.94
C ILE A 30 -3.29 16.48 6.99
N SER A 31 -4.54 16.09 7.22
CA SER A 31 -5.01 14.70 7.13
C SER A 31 -6.32 14.65 6.32
N ALA A 32 -6.45 13.67 5.43
CA ALA A 32 -7.65 13.43 4.63
C ALA A 32 -7.97 11.93 4.61
N VAL A 33 -9.26 11.58 4.63
CA VAL A 33 -9.74 10.21 4.55
C VAL A 33 -10.42 10.02 3.20
N ALA A 34 -9.91 9.07 2.40
CA ALA A 34 -10.52 8.68 1.13
C ALA A 34 -11.05 7.24 1.25
N GLY A 35 -12.31 7.05 0.88
CA GLY A 35 -12.92 5.73 0.68
C GLY A 35 -12.86 5.29 -0.78
N ASN A 36 -13.28 4.06 -1.05
CA ASN A 36 -13.62 3.60 -2.39
C ASN A 36 -15.14 3.40 -2.43
N PRO A 37 -15.89 3.95 -3.41
CA PRO A 37 -17.31 3.65 -3.56
C PRO A 37 -17.59 2.15 -3.75
#